data_AF-A0A2Z6S225-F1
#
_entry.id   AF-A0A2Z6S225-F1
#
_cell.length_a   1.000
_cell.length_b   1.000
_cell.length_c   1.000
_cell.angle_alpha   90.00
_cell.angle_beta   90.00
_cell.angle_gamma   90.00
#
_symmetry.space_group_name_H-M   'P 1'
#
loop_
_entity.id
_entity.type
_entity.pdbx_description
1 polymer ?
#
loop_
_entity_poly.entity_id
_entity_poly.type
_entity_poly.pdbx_seq_one_letter_code
_entity_poly.pdbx_strand_id
1 'polypeptide(L)'
;MFRKIFFLTIVFAVFYIVVTRPELPQSETSPFNKPAAKRYIIMFQPETSEEIMNDIKSEIVNHGGTIYQEYFIIKGIAAEIPESSESFVQTLKTNPNIKSMEEDQLVHTMK
;
A
#
# COMPACT_ATOMS: atom_id res chain seq x y z
N MET A 1 -9.69 -39.49 29.54
CA MET A 1 -8.45 -38.85 30.03
C MET A 1 -7.59 -38.29 28.89
N PHE A 2 -7.33 -39.08 27.84
CA PHE A 2 -6.55 -38.67 26.65
C PHE A 2 -7.00 -37.38 25.91
N ARG A 3 -8.31 -37.13 25.77
CA ARG A 3 -8.82 -35.93 25.07
C ARG A 3 -8.47 -34.61 25.77
N LYS A 4 -8.37 -34.62 27.11
CA LYS A 4 -8.01 -33.42 27.90
C LYS A 4 -6.52 -33.11 27.79
N ILE A 5 -5.68 -34.14 27.73
CA ILE A 5 -4.23 -34.02 27.55
C ILE A 5 -3.89 -33.48 26.16
N PHE A 6 -4.57 -33.98 25.12
CA PHE A 6 -4.40 -33.50 23.74
C PHE A 6 -4.83 -32.03 23.56
N PHE A 7 -5.91 -31.63 24.20
CA PHE A 7 -6.35 -30.23 24.16
C PHE A 7 -5.35 -29.31 24.87
N LEU A 8 -4.83 -29.75 26.03
CA LEU A 8 -3.83 -28.99 26.79
C LEU A 8 -2.53 -28.80 25.99
N THR A 9 -2.07 -29.81 25.25
CA THR A 9 -0.88 -29.69 24.40
C THR A 9 -1.06 -28.70 23.25
N ILE A 10 -2.26 -28.63 22.65
CA ILE A 10 -2.54 -27.64 21.59
C ILE A 10 -2.53 -26.24 22.17
N VAL A 11 -3.14 -26.03 23.34
CA VAL A 11 -3.15 -24.72 24.01
C VAL A 11 -1.74 -24.27 24.35
N PHE A 12 -0.88 -25.16 24.89
CA PHE A 12 0.51 -24.83 25.16
C PHE A 12 1.33 -24.56 23.90
N ALA A 13 1.09 -25.30 22.81
CA ALA A 13 1.77 -25.06 21.53
C ALA A 13 1.37 -23.70 20.93
N VAL A 14 0.09 -23.35 20.95
CA VAL A 14 -0.39 -22.04 20.48
C VAL A 14 0.17 -20.93 21.38
N PHE A 15 0.13 -21.11 22.70
CA PHE A 15 0.68 -20.14 23.64
C PHE A 15 2.19 -19.95 23.44
N TYR A 16 2.94 -21.04 23.25
CA TYR A 16 4.37 -20.97 22.96
C TYR A 16 4.64 -20.21 21.66
N ILE A 17 3.89 -20.49 20.58
CA ILE A 17 4.01 -19.76 19.31
C ILE A 17 3.72 -18.26 19.49
N VAL A 18 2.72 -17.89 20.30
CA VAL A 18 2.38 -16.49 20.57
C VAL A 18 3.49 -15.80 21.38
N VAL A 19 4.02 -16.46 22.41
CA VAL A 19 5.07 -15.89 23.29
C VAL A 19 6.42 -15.80 22.59
N THR A 20 6.76 -16.76 21.72
CA THR A 20 8.03 -16.75 20.98
C THR A 20 7.94 -16.04 19.65
N ARG A 21 6.78 -15.47 19.29
CA ARG A 21 6.68 -14.68 18.06
C ARG A 21 7.55 -13.43 18.28
N PRO A 22 8.62 -13.22 17.49
CA PRO A 22 9.32 -11.95 17.55
C PRO A 22 8.29 -10.87 17.25
N GLU A 23 8.09 -9.93 18.17
CA GLU A 23 7.33 -8.72 17.88
C GLU A 23 8.01 -8.09 16.67
N LEU A 24 7.29 -8.04 15.55
CA LEU A 24 7.74 -7.26 14.40
C LEU A 24 7.95 -5.86 14.94
N PRO A 25 9.15 -5.26 14.78
CA PRO A 25 9.40 -3.92 15.27
C PRO A 25 8.30 -3.03 14.73
N GLN A 26 7.42 -2.56 15.63
CA GLN A 26 6.42 -1.58 15.25
C GLN A 26 7.21 -0.33 14.89
N SER A 27 7.15 0.06 13.63
CA SER A 27 7.75 1.29 13.13
C SER A 27 7.25 2.44 14.02
N GLU A 28 8.12 2.95 14.88
CA GLU A 28 7.83 4.12 15.71
C GLU A 28 7.75 5.33 14.79
N THR A 29 6.60 5.51 14.12
CA THR A 29 6.33 6.74 13.37
C THR A 29 5.98 7.82 14.38
N SER A 30 7.00 8.49 14.92
CA SER A 30 6.84 9.79 15.56
C SER A 30 6.04 10.72 14.63
N PRO A 31 5.05 11.48 15.12
CA PRO A 31 4.27 12.41 14.29
C PRO A 31 5.13 13.53 13.65
N PHE A 32 6.40 13.64 14.04
CA PHE A 32 7.37 14.58 13.48
C PHE A 32 8.28 14.01 12.37
N ASN A 33 8.23 12.71 12.09
CA ASN A 33 9.04 12.06 11.04
C ASN A 33 8.13 11.36 10.01
N LYS A 34 7.13 12.07 9.47
CA LYS A 34 6.48 11.59 8.24
C LYS A 34 7.55 11.57 7.15
N PRO A 35 7.87 10.43 6.52
CA PRO A 35 8.81 10.38 5.42
C PRO A 35 8.38 11.37 4.33
N ALA A 36 9.34 12.04 3.70
CA ALA A 36 9.05 12.86 2.54
C ALA A 36 8.31 12.01 1.49
N ALA A 37 7.24 12.56 0.92
CA ALA A 37 6.38 11.84 0.00
C ALA A 37 5.86 12.78 -1.09
N LYS A 38 5.68 12.22 -2.29
CA LYS A 38 5.14 12.92 -3.45
C LYS A 38 3.74 12.43 -3.75
N ARG A 39 2.91 13.31 -4.29
CA ARG A 39 1.55 13.00 -4.69
C ARG A 39 1.49 12.80 -6.19
N TYR A 40 0.78 11.77 -6.62
CA TYR A 40 0.63 11.41 -8.01
C TYR A 40 -0.83 11.19 -8.38
N ILE A 41 -1.17 11.55 -9.60
CA ILE A 41 -2.38 11.12 -10.30
C ILE A 41 -1.98 10.01 -11.25
N ILE A 42 -2.61 8.83 -11.12
CA ILE A 42 -2.34 7.63 -11.90
C ILE A 42 -3.61 7.29 -12.67
N MET A 43 -3.53 7.30 -14.00
CA MET A 43 -4.61 6.93 -14.90
C MET A 43 -4.32 5.58 -15.51
N PHE A 44 -5.27 4.65 -15.42
CA PHE A 44 -5.18 3.32 -16.02
C PHE A 44 -5.64 3.35 -17.48
N GLN A 45 -5.23 2.32 -18.24
CA GLN A 45 -5.80 2.09 -19.55
C GLN A 45 -7.31 1.76 -19.45
N PRO A 46 -8.13 2.11 -20.46
CA PRO A 46 -9.56 1.83 -20.47
C PRO A 46 -9.88 0.33 -20.30
N GLU A 47 -9.05 -0.54 -20.86
CA GLU A 47 -9.17 -2.00 -20.84
C GLU A 47 -8.64 -2.66 -19.57
N THR A 48 -7.93 -1.94 -18.70
CA THR A 48 -7.42 -2.51 -17.43
C THR A 48 -8.59 -3.02 -16.58
N SER A 49 -8.52 -4.28 -16.16
CA SER A 49 -9.54 -4.91 -15.32
C SER A 49 -9.51 -4.37 -13.89
N GLU A 50 -10.62 -4.49 -13.18
CA GLU A 50 -10.68 -4.09 -11.76
C GLU A 50 -9.72 -4.88 -10.87
N GLU A 51 -9.50 -6.16 -11.18
CA GLU A 51 -8.52 -7.00 -10.50
C GLU A 51 -7.11 -6.41 -10.59
N ILE A 52 -6.66 -6.08 -11.81
CA ILE A 52 -5.33 -5.48 -12.03
C ILE A 52 -5.22 -4.11 -11.35
N MET A 53 -6.29 -3.30 -11.40
CA MET A 53 -6.30 -2.02 -10.68
C MET A 53 -6.16 -2.23 -9.16
N ASN A 54 -6.83 -3.23 -8.60
CA ASN A 54 -6.74 -3.56 -7.18
C ASN A 54 -5.36 -4.10 -6.79
N ASP A 55 -4.71 -4.86 -7.68
CA ASP A 55 -3.33 -5.32 -7.47
C ASP A 55 -2.36 -4.13 -7.41
N ILE A 56 -2.46 -3.20 -8.37
CA ILE A 56 -1.63 -1.99 -8.38
C ILE A 56 -1.90 -1.11 -7.15
N LYS A 57 -3.17 -0.97 -6.75
CA LYS A 57 -3.53 -0.27 -5.50
C LYS A 57 -2.87 -0.92 -4.28
N SER A 58 -2.86 -2.25 -4.24
CA SER A 58 -2.23 -3.01 -3.16
C SER A 58 -0.71 -2.85 -3.18
N GLU A 59 -0.08 -2.88 -4.35
CA GLU A 59 1.36 -2.61 -4.51
C GLU A 59 1.75 -1.22 -4.00
N ILE A 60 0.94 -0.19 -4.27
CA ILE A 60 1.16 1.18 -3.77
C ILE A 60 1.17 1.19 -2.24
N VAL A 61 0.18 0.55 -1.61
CA VAL A 61 0.09 0.47 -0.14
C VAL A 61 1.27 -0.35 0.44
N ASN A 62 1.65 -1.45 -0.20
CA ASN A 62 2.77 -2.28 0.22
C ASN A 62 4.11 -1.53 0.17
N HIS A 63 4.25 -0.53 -0.70
CA HIS A 63 5.42 0.35 -0.78
C HIS A 63 5.30 1.60 0.11
N GLY A 64 4.42 1.58 1.10
CA GLY A 64 4.20 2.65 2.07
C GLY A 64 3.40 3.84 1.53
N GLY A 65 2.78 3.69 0.36
CA GLY A 65 1.90 4.69 -0.22
C GLY A 65 0.51 4.70 0.40
N THR A 66 -0.25 5.75 0.11
CA THR A 66 -1.66 5.90 0.54
C THR A 66 -2.48 6.41 -0.62
N ILE A 67 -3.61 5.77 -0.88
CA ILE A 67 -4.58 6.21 -1.89
C ILE A 67 -5.58 7.15 -1.20
N TYR A 68 -5.69 8.39 -1.70
CA TYR A 68 -6.58 9.40 -1.09
C TYR A 68 -7.75 9.79 -1.99
N GLN A 69 -7.73 9.39 -3.27
CA GLN A 69 -8.85 9.60 -4.19
C GLN A 69 -8.92 8.45 -5.21
N GLU A 70 -10.12 7.96 -5.48
CA GLU A 70 -10.41 7.08 -6.62
C GLU A 70 -11.30 7.82 -7.62
N TYR A 71 -11.05 7.62 -8.91
CA TYR A 71 -11.81 8.20 -10.00
C TYR A 71 -12.58 7.09 -10.74
N PHE A 72 -13.91 7.24 -10.81
CA PHE A 72 -14.78 6.24 -11.44
C PHE A 72 -15.05 6.53 -12.93
N ILE A 73 -15.12 7.81 -13.32
CA ILE A 73 -15.41 8.22 -14.71
C ILE A 73 -14.20 7.98 -15.60
N ILE A 74 -13.03 8.34 -15.11
CA ILE A 74 -11.72 8.03 -15.69
C ILE A 74 -11.10 6.99 -14.78
N LYS A 75 -10.77 5.78 -15.29
CA LYS A 75 -10.15 4.74 -14.46
C LYS A 75 -8.82 5.27 -13.92
N GLY A 76 -8.80 5.65 -12.65
CA GLY A 76 -7.61 6.26 -12.07
C GLY A 76 -7.71 6.43 -10.57
N ILE A 77 -6.57 6.77 -9.98
CA ILE A 77 -6.41 7.00 -8.55
C ILE A 77 -5.48 8.19 -8.33
N ALA A 78 -5.58 8.79 -7.16
CA ALA A 78 -4.57 9.70 -6.67
C ALA A 78 -3.97 9.15 -5.38
N ALA A 79 -2.64 9.11 -5.34
CA ALA A 79 -1.88 8.45 -4.29
C ALA A 79 -0.72 9.33 -3.80
N GLU A 80 -0.44 9.23 -2.51
CA GLU A 80 0.80 9.71 -1.91
C GLU A 80 1.78 8.54 -1.84
N ILE A 81 2.99 8.72 -2.35
CA ILE A 81 4.04 7.68 -2.40
C ILE A 81 5.31 8.23 -1.73
N PRO A 82 5.93 7.50 -0.78
CA PRO A 82 7.18 7.92 -0.15
C PRO A 82 8.30 8.13 -1.17
N GLU A 83 9.13 9.15 -0.97
CA GLU A 83 10.31 9.40 -1.82
C GLU A 83 11.33 8.26 -1.74
N SER A 84 11.35 7.50 -0.63
CA SER A 84 12.15 6.28 -0.50
C SER A 84 11.74 5.17 -1.48
N SER A 85 10.57 5.29 -2.12
CA SER A 85 10.01 4.33 -3.08
C SER A 85 10.17 4.81 -4.53
N GLU A 86 11.17 5.65 -4.84
CA GLU A 86 11.39 6.19 -6.19
C GLU A 86 11.57 5.10 -7.26
N SER A 87 12.24 3.99 -6.95
CA SER A 87 12.38 2.85 -7.88
C SER A 87 11.02 2.26 -8.26
N PHE A 88 10.10 2.14 -7.30
CA PHE A 88 8.73 1.69 -7.54
C PHE A 88 7.94 2.68 -8.39
N VAL A 89 8.14 3.99 -8.19
CA VAL A 89 7.55 5.02 -9.07
C VAL A 89 7.98 4.83 -10.53
N GLN A 90 9.25 4.49 -10.78
CA GLN A 90 9.73 4.20 -12.15
C GLN A 90 9.11 2.92 -12.73
N THR A 91 8.87 1.90 -11.90
CA THR A 91 8.12 0.70 -12.30
C THR A 91 6.68 1.04 -12.68
N LEU A 92 5.98 1.87 -11.89
CA LEU A 92 4.62 2.31 -12.21
C LEU A 92 4.57 3.10 -13.54
N LYS A 93 5.53 3.99 -13.78
CA LYS A 93 5.61 4.78 -15.03
C LYS A 93 5.79 3.92 -16.28
N THR A 94 6.32 2.71 -16.15
CA THR A 94 6.53 1.78 -17.26
C THR A 94 5.51 0.64 -17.29
N ASN A 95 4.54 0.63 -16.37
CA ASN A 95 3.52 -0.41 -16.31
C ASN A 95 2.56 -0.31 -17.51
N PRO A 96 2.36 -1.39 -18.29
CA PRO A 96 1.52 -1.35 -19.49
C PRO A 96 0.04 -1.05 -19.21
N ASN A 97 -0.44 -1.29 -17.99
CA ASN A 97 -1.82 -1.03 -17.57
C ASN A 97 -2.04 0.42 -17.12
N ILE A 98 -0.98 1.21 -17.02
CA ILE A 98 -1.01 2.63 -16.68
C ILE A 98 -0.90 3.43 -17.98
N LYS A 99 -1.90 4.26 -18.24
CA LYS A 99 -1.94 5.17 -19.39
C LYS A 99 -1.06 6.40 -19.16
N SER A 100 -1.13 6.97 -17.97
CA SER A 100 -0.35 8.14 -17.59
C SER A 100 -0.19 8.24 -16.08
N MET A 101 0.92 8.79 -15.64
CA MET A 101 1.22 9.09 -14.25
C MET A 101 1.92 10.44 -14.17
N GLU A 102 1.37 11.36 -13.39
CA GLU A 102 1.87 12.72 -13.22
C GLU A 102 1.85 13.14 -11.76
N GLU A 103 2.69 14.11 -11.38
CA GLU A 103 2.68 14.68 -10.03
C GLU A 103 1.42 15.54 -9.84
N ASP A 104 0.74 15.38 -8.70
CA ASP A 104 -0.42 16.19 -8.31
C ASP A 104 0.04 17.58 -7.90
N GLN A 105 -0.39 18.61 -8.62
CA GLN A 105 0.08 19.98 -8.48
C GLN A 105 -1.06 20.96 -8.18
N LEU A 106 -0.75 21.95 -7.35
CA LEU A 106 -1.65 23.08 -7.08
C LEU A 106 -1.71 24.02 -8.29
N VAL A 107 -2.87 24.09 -8.92
CA VAL A 107 -3.17 25.06 -9.98
C VAL A 107 -3.69 26.37 -9.39
N HIS A 108 -3.17 27.48 -9.91
CA HIS A 108 -3.54 28.84 -9.51
C HIS A 108 -4.23 29.56 -10.68
N THR A 109 -5.34 30.24 -10.42
CA THR A 109 -5.96 31.13 -11.40
C THR A 109 -5.16 32.42 -11.52
N MET A 110 -4.89 32.87 -12.75
CA MET A 110 -4.31 34.19 -12.98
C MET A 110 -5.31 35.28 -12.56
N LYS A 111 -4.82 36.33 -11.89
CA LYS A 111 -5.61 37.51 -11.51
C LYS A 111 -5.76 38.47 -12.67
#